data_AF-A0A328C7F3-F1
#
_entry.id   AF-A0A328C7F3-F1
#
_cell.length_a   1.000
_cell.length_b   1.000
_cell.length_c   1.000
_cell.angle_alpha   90.00
_cell.angle_beta   90.00
_cell.angle_gamma   90.00
#
_symmetry.space_group_name_H-M   'P 1'
#
loop_
_entity.id
_entity.type
_entity.pdbx_description
1 polymer ?
#
loop_
_entity_poly.entity_id
_entity_poly.type
_entity_poly.pdbx_seq_one_letter_code
_entity_poly.pdbx_strand_id
1 'polypeptide(L)'
;MILAEVSTGGFTWTPMTFYGAAAVVQLIVILLSFRFTQLNPDYNTFAGALLVAVPVNVLAYFTRDIGLVGVLLTGATLFGLLAAIARADMFRAGVAWVLCLTAYWGMAAYIVPQADGLSLQQVGGLPQVLVEGGLEAEPFTESDIDTLSRGERE
;
A
#
# COMPACT_ATOMS: atom_id res chain seq x y z
N MET A 1 4.27 46.21 -6.23
CA MET A 1 4.52 44.92 -5.56
C MET A 1 3.17 44.28 -5.32
N ILE A 2 2.69 43.54 -6.32
CA ILE A 2 1.44 42.79 -6.22
C ILE A 2 1.84 41.53 -5.46
N LEU A 3 1.48 41.48 -4.19
CA LEU A 3 1.44 40.22 -3.46
C LEU A 3 0.38 39.39 -4.19
N ALA A 4 0.84 38.49 -5.06
CA ALA A 4 -0.01 37.43 -5.53
C ALA A 4 -0.38 36.63 -4.27
N GLU A 5 -1.61 36.82 -3.79
CA GLU A 5 -2.29 35.77 -3.06
C GLU A 5 -2.27 34.55 -3.97
N VAL A 6 -1.25 33.71 -3.79
CA VAL A 6 -1.38 32.31 -4.16
C VAL A 6 -2.57 31.87 -3.32
N SER A 7 -3.73 31.73 -3.96
CA SER A 7 -4.87 31.14 -3.30
C SER A 7 -4.39 29.78 -2.82
N THR A 8 -4.20 29.67 -1.50
CA THR A 8 -4.05 28.40 -0.80
C THR A 8 -5.41 27.73 -0.82
N GLY A 9 -5.93 27.45 -2.02
CA GLY A 9 -6.77 26.27 -2.25
C GLY A 9 -5.86 25.06 -2.12
N GLY A 10 -5.25 24.92 -0.95
CA GLY A 10 -4.29 23.87 -0.64
C GLY A 10 -5.03 22.56 -0.71
N PHE A 11 -4.56 21.67 -1.59
CA PHE A 11 -5.05 20.30 -1.62
C PHE A 11 -4.81 19.69 -0.24
N THR A 12 -5.86 19.57 0.56
CA THR A 12 -5.77 18.92 1.87
C THR A 12 -5.59 17.44 1.64
N TRP A 13 -4.48 16.91 2.13
CA TRP A 13 -4.23 15.48 2.04
C TRP A 13 -5.11 14.76 3.06
N THR A 14 -5.88 13.82 2.56
CA THR A 14 -6.60 12.82 3.33
C THR A 14 -6.01 11.44 3.07
N PRO A 15 -6.30 10.44 3.92
CA PRO A 15 -5.91 9.06 3.65
C PRO A 15 -6.42 8.58 2.28
N MET A 16 -7.63 8.99 1.89
CA MET A 16 -8.20 8.63 0.59
C MET A 16 -7.37 9.19 -0.57
N THR A 17 -6.98 10.46 -0.50
CA THR A 17 -6.12 11.06 -1.54
C THR A 17 -4.72 10.46 -1.54
N PHE A 18 -4.20 10.02 -0.39
CA PHE A 18 -2.92 9.30 -0.30
C PHE A 18 -2.99 7.96 -1.03
N TYR A 19 -3.97 7.12 -0.73
CA TYR A 19 -4.13 5.82 -1.41
C TYR A 19 -4.54 5.96 -2.88
N GLY A 20 -5.25 7.03 -3.25
CA GLY A 20 -5.50 7.38 -4.65
C GLY A 20 -4.21 7.70 -5.40
N ALA A 21 -3.34 8.53 -4.82
CA ALA A 21 -2.02 8.84 -5.39
C ALA A 21 -1.13 7.58 -5.41
N ALA A 22 -1.17 6.76 -4.36
CA ALA A 22 -0.41 5.53 -4.28
C ALA A 22 -0.82 4.52 -5.36
N ALA A 23 -2.11 4.45 -5.72
CA ALA A 23 -2.56 3.65 -6.85
C ALA A 23 -1.92 4.10 -8.18
N VAL A 24 -1.82 5.41 -8.41
CA VAL A 24 -1.19 5.95 -9.62
C VAL A 24 0.31 5.67 -9.65
N VAL A 25 1.01 5.90 -8.54
CA VAL A 25 2.45 5.62 -8.43
C VAL A 25 2.71 4.12 -8.59
N GLN A 26 1.92 3.27 -7.93
CA GLN A 26 2.05 1.83 -8.00
C GLN A 26 1.78 1.30 -9.42
N LEU A 27 0.80 1.86 -10.14
CA LEU A 27 0.59 1.55 -11.56
C LEU A 27 1.86 1.82 -12.38
N ILE A 28 2.47 2.99 -12.22
CA ILE A 28 3.71 3.37 -12.92
C ILE A 28 4.84 2.40 -12.56
N VAL A 29 5.02 2.10 -11.27
CA VAL A 29 6.05 1.18 -10.77
C VAL A 29 5.89 -0.22 -11.36
N ILE A 30 4.67 -0.75 -11.42
CA ILE A 30 4.41 -2.08 -12.01
C ILE A 30 4.79 -2.07 -13.49
N LEU A 31 4.34 -1.08 -14.26
CA LEU A 31 4.65 -0.96 -15.69
C LEU A 31 6.15 -0.87 -15.96
N LEU A 32 6.85 -0.04 -15.19
CA LEU A 32 8.30 0.10 -15.28
C LEU A 32 9.00 -1.20 -14.89
N SER A 33 8.61 -1.84 -13.78
CA SER A 33 9.22 -3.09 -13.33
C SER A 33 9.11 -4.21 -14.36
N PHE A 34 7.95 -4.35 -15.02
CA PHE A 34 7.74 -5.35 -16.06
C PHE A 34 8.46 -5.02 -17.35
N ARG A 35 8.57 -3.74 -17.67
CA ARG A 35 9.42 -3.29 -18.79
C ARG A 35 10.88 -3.62 -18.53
N PHE A 36 11.40 -3.36 -17.33
CA PHE A 36 12.80 -3.64 -16.97
C PHE A 36 13.11 -5.13 -16.88
N THR A 37 12.17 -5.93 -16.37
CA THR A 37 12.32 -7.39 -16.27
C THR A 37 11.98 -8.13 -17.58
N GLN A 38 11.71 -7.39 -18.66
CA GLN A 38 11.36 -7.95 -19.98
C GLN A 38 10.21 -8.96 -19.90
N LEU A 39 9.16 -8.66 -19.11
CA LEU A 39 7.92 -9.44 -19.13
C LEU A 39 7.33 -9.36 -20.54
N ASN A 40 6.99 -10.53 -21.11
CA ASN A 40 6.68 -10.66 -22.52
C ASN A 40 5.54 -9.68 -22.90
N PRO A 41 5.75 -8.74 -23.85
CA PRO A 41 4.80 -7.67 -24.17
C PRO A 41 3.53 -8.14 -24.88
N ASP A 42 3.38 -9.45 -25.14
CA ASP A 42 2.22 -10.06 -25.79
C ASP A 42 0.90 -9.89 -25.01
N TYR A 43 0.96 -9.36 -23.78
CA TYR A 43 -0.21 -9.10 -22.94
C TYR A 43 -0.49 -7.60 -22.82
N ASN A 44 -1.76 -7.27 -22.54
CA ASN A 44 -2.15 -5.93 -22.14
C ASN A 44 -1.62 -5.66 -20.71
N THR A 45 -0.32 -5.44 -20.60
CA THR A 45 0.42 -5.19 -19.35
C THR A 45 -0.17 -4.01 -18.59
N PHE A 46 -0.74 -3.04 -19.31
CA PHE A 46 -1.48 -1.93 -18.73
C PHE A 46 -2.73 -2.36 -18.00
N ALA A 47 -3.61 -3.14 -18.64
CA ALA A 47 -4.82 -3.64 -18.00
C ALA A 47 -4.48 -4.53 -16.78
N GLY A 48 -3.46 -5.38 -16.90
CA GLY A 48 -2.97 -6.20 -15.77
C GLY A 48 -2.48 -5.34 -14.61
N ALA A 49 -1.64 -4.34 -14.88
CA ALA A 49 -1.14 -3.43 -13.85
C ALA A 49 -2.26 -2.63 -13.17
N LEU A 50 -3.27 -2.21 -13.94
CA LEU A 50 -4.44 -1.49 -13.41
C LEU A 50 -5.30 -2.37 -12.51
N LEU A 51 -5.50 -3.65 -12.87
CA LEU A 51 -6.17 -4.66 -12.04
C LEU A 51 -5.42 -5.01 -10.75
N VAL A 52 -4.15 -4.63 -10.62
CA VAL A 52 -3.40 -4.77 -9.37
C VAL A 52 -3.41 -3.46 -8.59
N ALA A 53 -3.04 -2.36 -9.23
CA ALA A 53 -2.86 -1.08 -8.57
C ALA A 53 -4.15 -0.58 -7.88
N VAL A 54 -5.30 -0.67 -8.55
CA VAL A 54 -6.57 -0.17 -8.00
C VAL A 54 -7.06 -1.04 -6.84
N PRO A 55 -7.28 -2.36 -7.00
CA PRO A 55 -7.84 -3.17 -5.92
C PRO A 55 -6.92 -3.27 -4.70
N VAL A 56 -5.60 -3.29 -4.89
CA VAL A 56 -4.65 -3.31 -3.76
C VAL A 56 -4.74 -2.03 -2.95
N ASN A 57 -4.81 -0.85 -3.58
CA ASN A 57 -4.89 0.41 -2.84
C ASN A 57 -6.27 0.61 -2.20
N VAL A 58 -7.34 0.12 -2.84
CA VAL A 58 -8.67 0.07 -2.21
C VAL A 58 -8.64 -0.82 -0.98
N LEU A 59 -8.08 -2.04 -1.10
CA LEU A 59 -7.92 -2.95 0.03
C LEU A 59 -7.08 -2.30 1.13
N ALA A 60 -5.92 -1.73 0.78
CA ALA A 60 -5.01 -1.08 1.71
C ALA A 60 -5.70 0.05 2.48
N TYR A 61 -6.50 0.87 1.80
CA TYR A 61 -7.30 1.93 2.42
C TYR A 61 -8.30 1.38 3.44
N PHE A 62 -9.02 0.31 3.12
CA PHE A 62 -10.00 -0.29 4.04
C PHE A 62 -9.38 -1.08 5.17
N THR A 63 -8.18 -1.64 4.97
CA THR A 63 -7.48 -2.44 5.99
C THR A 63 -6.46 -1.65 6.79
N ARG A 64 -6.33 -0.33 6.57
CA ARG A 64 -5.27 0.49 7.19
C ARG A 64 -5.33 0.52 8.71
N ASP A 65 -6.53 0.42 9.28
CA ASP A 65 -6.81 0.55 10.71
C ASP A 65 -6.82 -0.82 11.43
N ILE A 66 -6.56 -1.93 10.71
CA ILE A 66 -6.63 -3.32 11.23
C ILE A 66 -5.24 -3.81 11.68
N GLY A 67 -4.26 -2.91 11.84
CA GLY A 67 -2.91 -3.25 12.25
C GLY A 67 -2.26 -4.31 11.36
N LEU A 68 -1.63 -5.32 11.98
CA LEU A 68 -0.72 -6.23 11.28
C LEU A 68 -1.46 -7.14 10.29
N VAL A 69 -2.69 -7.52 10.64
CA VAL A 69 -3.54 -8.35 9.78
C VAL A 69 -3.83 -7.62 8.47
N GLY A 70 -4.16 -6.32 8.55
CA GLY A 70 -4.41 -5.51 7.35
C GLY A 70 -3.18 -5.38 6.45
N VAL A 71 -2.00 -5.24 7.05
CA VAL A 71 -0.71 -5.16 6.35
C VAL A 71 -0.39 -6.47 5.65
N LEU A 72 -0.53 -7.59 6.35
CA LEU A 72 -0.28 -8.93 5.78
C LEU A 72 -1.25 -9.24 4.64
N LEU A 73 -2.55 -8.93 4.82
CA LEU A 73 -3.56 -9.09 3.77
C LEU A 73 -3.24 -8.26 2.53
N THR A 74 -2.89 -6.98 2.72
CA THR A 74 -2.52 -6.09 1.62
C THR A 74 -1.26 -6.58 0.90
N GLY A 75 -0.21 -6.92 1.66
CA GLY A 75 1.07 -7.40 1.12
C GLY A 75 0.93 -8.71 0.35
N ALA A 76 0.17 -9.67 0.91
CA ALA A 76 -0.10 -10.96 0.26
C ALA A 76 -0.96 -10.80 -0.99
N THR A 77 -1.98 -9.94 -0.95
CA THR A 77 -2.83 -9.65 -2.12
C THR A 77 -2.02 -9.00 -3.23
N LEU A 78 -1.17 -8.02 -2.89
CA LEU A 78 -0.27 -7.39 -3.85
C LEU A 78 0.64 -8.44 -4.51
N PHE A 79 1.31 -9.27 -3.70
CA PHE A 79 2.19 -10.31 -4.25
C PHE A 79 1.43 -11.31 -5.12
N GLY A 80 0.28 -11.81 -4.65
CA GLY A 80 -0.54 -12.79 -5.37
C GLY A 80 -1.04 -12.26 -6.72
N LEU A 81 -1.50 -11.02 -6.77
CA LEU A 81 -1.92 -10.38 -8.01
C LEU A 81 -0.75 -10.12 -8.97
N LEU A 82 0.41 -9.70 -8.45
CA LEU A 82 1.63 -9.56 -9.26
C LEU A 82 2.11 -10.91 -9.81
N ALA A 83 2.04 -11.98 -9.02
CA ALA A 83 2.36 -13.33 -9.46
C ALA A 83 1.38 -13.82 -10.54
N ALA A 84 0.09 -13.51 -10.40
CA ALA A 84 -0.91 -13.88 -11.40
C ALA A 84 -0.64 -13.22 -12.76
N ILE A 85 -0.37 -11.92 -12.79
CA ILE A 85 -0.06 -11.20 -14.04
C ILE A 85 1.32 -11.57 -14.59
N ALA A 86 2.27 -11.94 -13.74
CA ALA A 86 3.58 -12.46 -14.13
C ALA A 86 3.57 -13.96 -14.50
N ARG A 87 2.39 -14.60 -14.59
CA ARG A 87 2.22 -16.03 -14.92
C ARG A 87 3.02 -16.97 -14.01
N ALA A 88 3.00 -16.68 -12.71
CA ALA A 88 3.74 -17.42 -11.69
C ALA A 88 5.28 -17.34 -11.82
N ASP A 89 5.82 -16.38 -12.58
CA ASP A 89 7.23 -16.00 -12.47
C ASP A 89 7.44 -15.25 -11.14
N MET A 90 7.79 -16.03 -10.12
CA MET A 90 7.96 -15.55 -8.74
C MET A 90 9.10 -14.55 -8.62
N PHE A 91 10.12 -14.64 -9.46
CA PHE A 91 11.25 -13.71 -9.42
C PHE A 91 10.80 -12.32 -9.88
N ARG A 92 10.14 -12.23 -11.04
CA ARG A 92 9.67 -10.95 -11.58
C ARG A 92 8.56 -10.34 -10.72
N ALA A 93 7.65 -11.19 -10.23
CA ALA A 93 6.63 -10.78 -9.27
C ALA A 93 7.24 -10.24 -7.98
N GLY A 94 8.25 -10.93 -7.44
CA GLY A 94 8.99 -10.50 -6.24
C GLY A 94 9.70 -9.17 -6.43
N VAL A 95 10.37 -8.96 -7.57
CA VAL A 95 11.00 -7.67 -7.90
C VAL A 95 9.96 -6.54 -7.95
N ALA A 96 8.86 -6.75 -8.67
CA ALA A 96 7.77 -5.76 -8.74
C ALA A 96 7.15 -5.49 -7.37
N TRP A 97 6.99 -6.53 -6.55
CA TRP A 97 6.45 -6.45 -5.20
C TRP A 97 7.35 -5.59 -4.30
N VAL A 98 8.64 -5.87 -4.24
CA VAL A 98 9.62 -5.09 -3.46
C VAL A 98 9.66 -3.63 -3.92
N LEU A 99 9.62 -3.37 -5.23
CA LEU A 99 9.56 -2.00 -5.76
C LEU A 99 8.28 -1.27 -5.35
N CYS A 100 7.14 -1.94 -5.35
CA CYS A 100 5.88 -1.36 -4.88
C CYS A 100 5.92 -1.04 -3.38
N LEU A 101 6.47 -1.93 -2.55
CA LEU A 101 6.68 -1.67 -1.12
C LEU A 101 7.61 -0.46 -0.92
N THR A 102 8.71 -0.40 -1.67
CA THR A 102 9.65 0.73 -1.62
C THR A 102 8.97 2.04 -2.05
N ALA A 103 8.08 1.98 -3.03
CA ALA A 103 7.29 3.14 -3.44
C ALA A 103 6.32 3.60 -2.35
N TYR A 104 5.62 2.68 -1.66
CA TYR A 104 4.80 3.02 -0.50
C TYR A 104 5.61 3.71 0.59
N TRP A 105 6.78 3.15 0.92
CA TRP A 105 7.70 3.74 1.89
C TRP A 105 8.15 5.14 1.47
N GLY A 106 8.62 5.30 0.23
CA GLY A 106 9.07 6.58 -0.29
C GLY A 106 7.96 7.63 -0.36
N MET A 107 6.75 7.23 -0.75
CA MET A 107 5.57 8.10 -0.73
C MET A 107 5.23 8.55 0.68
N ALA A 108 5.18 7.63 1.65
CA ALA A 108 4.88 7.96 3.03
C ALA A 108 5.93 8.89 3.64
N ALA A 109 7.21 8.57 3.44
CA ALA A 109 8.34 9.36 3.93
C ALA A 109 8.41 10.77 3.31
N TYR A 110 7.92 10.96 2.08
CA TYR A 110 7.97 12.24 1.40
C TYR A 110 6.69 13.08 1.56
N ILE A 111 5.52 12.46 1.38
CA ILE A 111 4.23 13.16 1.35
C ILE A 111 3.77 13.50 2.77
N VAL A 112 3.84 12.57 3.71
CA VAL A 112 3.28 12.78 5.07
C VAL A 112 3.92 13.97 5.78
N PRO A 113 5.25 14.18 5.76
CA PRO A 113 5.85 15.35 6.42
C PRO A 113 5.52 16.71 5.78
N GLN A 114 5.10 16.72 4.51
CA GLN A 114 4.79 17.93 3.75
C GLN A 114 3.28 18.18 3.61
N ALA A 115 2.46 17.25 4.05
CA ALA A 115 1.02 17.26 3.86
C ALA A 115 0.30 17.94 5.03
N ASP A 116 -0.36 19.06 4.76
CA ASP A 116 -1.23 19.71 5.74
C ASP A 116 -2.43 18.81 6.09
N GLY A 117 -2.54 18.44 7.35
CA GLY A 117 -3.68 17.68 7.89
C GLY A 117 -3.61 16.16 7.74
N LEU A 118 -2.47 15.62 7.27
CA LEU A 118 -2.24 14.18 7.16
C LEU A 118 -1.14 13.74 8.15
N SER A 119 -1.46 12.82 9.05
CA SER A 119 -0.45 12.14 9.88
C SER A 119 -0.20 10.71 9.38
N LEU A 120 0.94 10.14 9.78
CA LEU A 120 1.27 8.76 9.43
C LEU A 120 0.27 7.77 10.03
N GLN A 121 -0.23 8.03 11.24
CA GLN A 121 -1.28 7.21 11.86
C GLN A 121 -2.60 7.27 11.09
N GLN A 122 -2.94 8.41 10.47
CA GLN A 122 -4.14 8.53 9.65
C GLN A 122 -4.00 7.78 8.32
N VAL A 123 -2.79 7.71 7.75
CA VAL A 123 -2.52 6.86 6.58
C VAL A 123 -2.60 5.39 6.97
N GLY A 124 -1.98 5.01 8.07
CA GLY A 124 -2.06 3.68 8.66
C GLY A 124 -1.45 2.58 7.80
N GLY A 125 -1.72 1.34 8.18
CA GLY A 125 -1.42 0.13 7.43
C GLY A 125 0.01 0.05 6.91
N LEU A 126 0.15 -0.43 5.67
CA LEU A 126 1.44 -0.75 5.06
C LEU A 126 2.41 0.45 4.98
N PRO A 127 1.98 1.67 4.61
CA PRO A 127 2.79 2.89 4.72
C PRO A 127 3.37 3.16 6.11
N GLN A 128 2.54 3.06 7.16
CA GLN A 128 2.97 3.31 8.53
C GLN A 128 4.03 2.29 8.96
N VAL A 129 3.79 1.00 8.73
CA VAL A 129 4.71 -0.08 9.11
C VAL A 129 6.07 0.05 8.45
N LEU A 130 6.09 0.42 7.16
CA LEU A 130 7.33 0.57 6.42
C LEU A 130 8.17 1.75 6.92
N VAL A 131 7.54 2.81 7.43
CA VAL A 131 8.24 4.00 7.93
C VAL A 131 8.65 3.84 9.39
N GLU A 132 7.77 3.33 10.25
CA GLU A 132 8.01 3.19 11.70
C GLU A 132 8.79 1.91 12.06
N GLY A 133 8.93 0.96 11.14
CA GLY A 133 9.76 -0.23 11.32
C GLY A 133 9.08 -1.42 11.99
N GLY A 134 7.77 -1.34 12.22
CA GLY A 134 6.97 -2.42 12.77
C GLY A 134 5.64 -1.92 13.31
N LEU A 135 4.69 -2.83 13.50
CA LEU A 135 3.57 -2.60 14.40
C LEU A 135 3.96 -3.19 15.73
N GLU A 136 3.90 -2.40 16.79
CA GLU A 136 3.79 -3.00 18.12
C GLU A 136 2.49 -3.82 18.09
N ALA A 137 2.64 -5.15 18.09
CA ALA A 137 1.48 -6.01 18.27
C ALA A 137 0.90 -5.67 19.64
N GLU A 138 -0.36 -5.20 19.70
CA GLU A 138 -1.06 -5.12 20.97
C GLU A 138 -0.98 -6.51 21.61
N PRO A 139 -0.43 -6.62 22.84
CA PRO A 139 -0.29 -7.91 23.49
C PRO A 139 -1.69 -8.50 23.68
N PHE A 140 -1.87 -9.75 23.26
CA PHE A 140 -3.10 -10.49 23.56
C PHE A 140 -3.36 -10.38 25.06
N THR A 141 -4.54 -9.92 25.44
CA THR A 141 -4.93 -9.93 26.85
C THR A 141 -5.11 -11.38 27.30
N GLU A 142 -4.92 -11.67 28.59
CA GLU A 142 -5.16 -13.02 29.12
C GLU A 142 -6.57 -13.53 28.79
N SER A 143 -7.55 -12.63 28.68
CA SER A 143 -8.91 -12.95 28.23
C SER A 143 -8.95 -13.47 26.78
N ASP A 144 -8.18 -12.90 25.86
CA ASP A 144 -8.18 -13.34 24.45
C ASP A 144 -7.54 -14.73 24.30
N ILE A 145 -6.52 -15.01 25.11
CA ILE A 145 -5.83 -16.31 25.14
C ILE A 145 -6.73 -17.38 25.74
N ASP A 146 -7.49 -17.05 26.79
CA ASP A 146 -8.39 -17.99 27.45
C ASP A 146 -9.57 -18.36 26.53
N THR A 147 -10.12 -17.40 25.76
CA THR A 147 -11.17 -17.67 24.75
C THR A 147 -10.65 -18.51 23.58
N LEU A 148 -9.45 -18.22 23.07
CA LEU A 148 -8.84 -18.98 21.97
C LEU A 148 -8.44 -20.40 22.40
N SER A 149 -7.97 -20.59 23.63
CA SER A 149 -7.56 -21.89 24.16
C SER A 149 -8.73 -22.81 24.53
N ARG A 150 -9.89 -22.24 24.88
CA ARG A 150 -11.11 -23.00 25.21
C ARG A 150 -11.90 -23.44 23.99
N GLY A 151 -11.60 -22.94 22.79
CA GLY A 151 -12.24 -23.39 21.56
C GLY A 151 -13.75 -23.16 21.54
N GLU A 152 -14.27 -22.22 22.34
CA GLU A 152 -15.66 -21.83 22.31
C GLU A 152 -15.90 -20.99 21.06
N ARG A 153 -16.36 -21.67 20.01
CA ARG A 153 -17.06 -21.02 18.90
C ARG A 153 -18.38 -20.49 19.46
N GLU A 154 -18.62 -19.19 19.30
CA GLU A 154 -20.01 -18.69 19.28
C GLU A 154 -20.84 -19.42 18.22
#